data_AF-A0A816EAV2-F1
#
_entry.id   AF-A0A816EAV2-F1
#
_cell.length_a   1.000
_cell.length_b   1.000
_cell.length_c   1.000
_cell.angle_alpha   90.00
_cell.angle_beta   90.00
_cell.angle_gamma   90.00
#
_symmetry.space_group_name_H-M   'P 1'
#
loop_
_entity.id
_entity.type
_entity.pdbx_description
1 polymer ?
#
loop_
_entity_poly.entity_id
_entity_poly.type
_entity_poly.pdbx_seq_one_letter_code
_entity_poly.pdbx_strand_id
1 'polypeptide(L)'
;MSKFAPLVFSSTSVSTTRKFHSIDLKIETDENIELGKNYFLILNQLLPDVSRKSVSMTFRFQNFESFHARAGSFANLFQGITSTTKRLTIELHPVKAKTITFDQNAFDNLHVNELSMYADSLSSPFESIFNNTNITHLNIEGAIVAHEPSLLKDFTGHIQSLKITRMIDSVNSEEFPPFPVQSYTIEAHKMRTLDTLSFANYTQLTGLNIIQPDVSITPKILDGLERVSNLKSISFDAERIADGALKHVKH
;
A
#
# COMPACT_ATOMS: atom_id res chain seq x y z
N MET A 1 -11.27 -14.30 -21.91
CA MET A 1 -12.35 -14.92 -21.10
C MET A 1 -11.83 -15.02 -19.68
N SER A 2 -12.51 -14.44 -18.69
CA SER A 2 -12.12 -14.50 -17.26
C SER A 2 -11.99 -15.96 -16.83
N LYS A 3 -10.76 -16.43 -16.55
CA LYS A 3 -10.50 -17.84 -16.24
C LYS A 3 -10.87 -18.25 -14.81
N PHE A 4 -11.02 -17.31 -13.89
CA PHE A 4 -11.54 -17.60 -12.56
C PHE A 4 -13.02 -17.24 -12.47
N ALA A 5 -13.82 -18.24 -12.10
CA ALA A 5 -15.20 -18.03 -11.71
C ALA A 5 -15.24 -17.24 -10.39
N PRO A 6 -16.29 -16.43 -10.15
CA PRO A 6 -16.51 -15.82 -8.84
C PRO A 6 -16.48 -16.86 -7.73
N LEU A 7 -16.03 -16.48 -6.53
CA LEU A 7 -16.09 -17.37 -5.37
C LEU A 7 -17.55 -17.79 -5.13
N VAL A 8 -17.83 -19.10 -5.18
CA VAL A 8 -19.16 -19.67 -4.91
C VAL A 8 -19.17 -20.25 -3.51
N PHE A 9 -20.03 -19.73 -2.64
CA PHE A 9 -20.27 -20.29 -1.32
C PHE A 9 -21.47 -21.25 -1.38
N SER A 10 -21.23 -22.53 -1.10
CA SER A 10 -22.29 -23.52 -0.93
C SER A 10 -22.45 -23.81 0.54
N SER A 11 -23.60 -23.45 1.10
CA SER A 11 -23.98 -23.78 2.47
C SER A 11 -25.44 -24.21 2.49
N THR A 12 -25.70 -25.42 2.99
CA THR A 12 -27.05 -25.95 3.18
C THR A 12 -27.78 -25.34 4.40
N SER A 13 -27.09 -24.52 5.20
CA SER A 13 -27.71 -23.73 6.27
C SER A 13 -26.85 -22.50 6.59
N VAL A 14 -27.16 -21.35 5.96
CA VAL A 14 -26.60 -20.07 6.39
C VAL A 14 -27.27 -19.69 7.70
N SER A 15 -26.78 -20.24 8.80
CA SER A 15 -27.12 -19.75 10.12
C SER A 15 -26.70 -18.28 10.18
N THR A 16 -27.67 -17.37 10.32
CA THR A 16 -27.51 -15.91 10.46
C THR A 16 -26.68 -15.49 11.69
N THR A 17 -26.12 -16.45 12.42
CA THR A 17 -25.37 -16.27 13.66
C THR A 17 -23.86 -16.36 13.52
N ARG A 18 -23.30 -16.69 12.34
CA ARG A 18 -21.84 -16.80 12.19
C ARG A 18 -21.17 -15.42 12.19
N LYS A 19 -20.28 -15.19 13.15
CA LYS A 19 -19.57 -13.92 13.37
C LYS A 19 -18.06 -14.10 13.12
N PHE A 20 -17.60 -13.77 11.91
CA PHE A 20 -16.16 -13.75 11.60
C PHE A 20 -15.52 -12.39 11.90
N HIS A 21 -14.46 -12.36 12.70
CA HIS A 21 -13.67 -11.14 12.94
C HIS A 21 -12.63 -10.91 11.84
N SER A 22 -12.23 -12.00 11.17
CA SER A 22 -11.31 -11.99 10.06
C SER A 22 -11.72 -13.02 9.00
N ILE A 23 -11.35 -12.75 7.75
CA ILE A 23 -11.38 -13.69 6.64
C ILE A 23 -9.98 -13.74 6.06
N ASP A 24 -9.43 -14.94 5.90
CA ASP A 24 -8.16 -15.17 5.23
C ASP A 24 -8.41 -16.11 4.05
N LEU A 25 -8.15 -15.64 2.83
CA LEU A 25 -8.26 -16.44 1.62
C LEU A 25 -6.89 -16.55 0.97
N LYS A 26 -6.47 -17.80 0.74
CA LYS A 26 -5.31 -18.13 -0.07
C LYS A 26 -5.78 -18.68 -1.42
N ILE A 27 -5.35 -18.06 -2.50
CA ILE A 27 -5.53 -18.50 -3.88
C ILE A 27 -4.15 -18.89 -4.40
N GLU A 28 -3.97 -20.18 -4.71
CA GLU A 28 -2.74 -20.71 -5.29
C GLU A 28 -3.04 -21.33 -6.65
N THR A 29 -2.32 -20.91 -7.69
CA THR A 29 -2.55 -21.36 -9.06
C THR A 29 -1.30 -21.13 -9.89
N ASP A 30 -0.98 -22.01 -10.84
CA ASP A 30 0.11 -21.82 -11.81
C ASP A 30 -0.35 -21.08 -13.09
N GLU A 31 -1.53 -20.43 -13.05
CA GLU A 31 -2.13 -19.70 -14.17
C GLU A 31 -2.27 -18.18 -13.89
N ASN A 32 -2.76 -17.43 -14.88
CA ASN A 32 -3.10 -16.01 -14.76
C ASN A 32 -4.34 -15.79 -13.89
N ILE A 33 -4.22 -14.94 -12.87
CA ILE A 33 -5.34 -14.49 -12.04
C ILE A 33 -5.96 -13.23 -12.65
N GLU A 34 -7.25 -13.30 -12.94
CA GLU A 34 -8.05 -12.15 -13.35
C GLU A 34 -9.16 -11.93 -12.33
N LEU A 35 -9.11 -10.79 -11.63
CA LEU A 35 -10.18 -10.37 -10.72
C LEU A 35 -11.12 -9.43 -11.47
N GLY A 36 -12.41 -9.74 -11.42
CA GLY A 36 -13.48 -8.86 -11.89
C GLY A 36 -14.23 -8.24 -10.71
N LYS A 37 -15.07 -7.25 -11.00
CA LYS A 37 -15.89 -6.52 -10.00
C LYS A 37 -16.66 -7.43 -9.02
N ASN A 38 -17.12 -8.59 -9.48
CA ASN A 38 -17.97 -9.48 -8.68
C ASN A 38 -17.20 -10.59 -7.96
N TYR A 39 -15.86 -10.62 -8.05
CA TYR A 39 -15.06 -11.74 -7.57
C TYR A 39 -15.28 -12.03 -6.07
N PHE A 40 -15.38 -10.98 -5.25
CA PHE A 40 -15.54 -11.07 -3.80
C PHE A 40 -16.97 -10.85 -3.29
N LEU A 41 -17.96 -10.77 -4.17
CA LEU A 41 -19.34 -10.42 -3.77
C LEU A 41 -19.89 -11.36 -2.69
N ILE A 42 -19.50 -12.64 -2.74
CA ILE A 42 -19.94 -13.65 -1.78
C ILE A 42 -19.46 -13.40 -0.35
N LEU A 43 -18.34 -12.69 -0.17
CA LEU A 43 -17.77 -12.42 1.17
C LEU A 43 -18.68 -11.52 2.00
N ASN A 44 -19.47 -10.66 1.37
CA ASN A 44 -20.46 -9.84 2.06
C ASN A 44 -21.55 -10.69 2.72
N GLN A 45 -21.87 -11.87 2.15
CA GLN A 45 -22.84 -12.79 2.74
C GLN A 45 -22.29 -13.50 3.98
N LEU A 46 -20.97 -13.64 4.08
CA LEU A 46 -20.29 -14.25 5.22
C LEU A 46 -20.19 -13.30 6.42
N LEU A 47 -20.42 -12.00 6.21
CA LEU A 47 -20.26 -10.96 7.22
C LEU A 47 -21.59 -10.25 7.49
N PRO A 48 -22.65 -10.95 7.94
CA PRO A 48 -23.90 -10.28 8.25
C PRO A 48 -23.66 -9.19 9.33
N ASP A 49 -24.12 -7.99 8.96
CA ASP A 49 -24.27 -6.72 9.69
C ASP A 49 -24.68 -6.96 11.16
N VAL A 50 -24.34 -6.18 12.20
CA VAL A 50 -24.01 -4.76 12.39
C VAL A 50 -23.29 -4.69 13.76
N SER A 51 -22.39 -3.74 14.04
CA SER A 51 -21.76 -3.46 15.36
C SER A 51 -20.54 -4.29 15.81
N ARG A 52 -19.62 -4.63 14.89
CA ARG A 52 -18.30 -5.14 15.31
C ARG A 52 -17.32 -3.98 15.47
N LYS A 53 -16.41 -4.10 16.46
CA LYS A 53 -15.32 -3.13 16.67
C LYS A 53 -14.35 -3.11 15.48
N SER A 54 -14.11 -4.27 14.87
CA SER A 54 -13.16 -4.41 13.77
C SER A 54 -13.48 -5.62 12.87
N VAL A 55 -13.20 -5.50 11.58
CA VAL A 55 -13.21 -6.61 10.60
C VAL A 55 -11.94 -6.52 9.75
N SER A 56 -11.29 -7.65 9.51
CA SER A 56 -10.10 -7.75 8.67
C SER A 56 -10.30 -8.78 7.55
N MET A 57 -9.80 -8.48 6.35
CA MET A 57 -9.71 -9.45 5.25
C MET A 57 -8.26 -9.51 4.75
N THR A 58 -7.75 -10.71 4.58
CA THR A 58 -6.44 -10.98 3.98
C THR A 58 -6.63 -11.85 2.74
N PHE A 59 -6.09 -11.40 1.60
CA PHE A 59 -6.06 -12.15 0.36
C PHE A 59 -4.62 -12.43 -0.03
N ARG A 60 -4.25 -13.71 -0.07
CA ARG A 60 -2.92 -14.16 -0.52
C ARG A 60 -3.05 -14.82 -1.88
N PHE A 61 -2.40 -14.25 -2.88
CA PHE A 61 -2.30 -14.83 -4.21
C PHE A 61 -0.89 -15.38 -4.39
N GLN A 62 -0.79 -16.67 -4.66
CA GLN A 62 0.48 -17.38 -4.72
C GLN A 62 0.60 -18.18 -6.01
N ASN A 63 1.83 -18.36 -6.45
CA ASN A 63 2.24 -19.19 -7.57
C ASN A 63 1.72 -18.80 -8.96
N PHE A 64 1.09 -17.64 -9.10
CA PHE A 64 0.46 -17.23 -10.36
C PHE A 64 1.44 -16.80 -11.45
N GLU A 65 0.98 -16.88 -12.71
CA GLU A 65 1.73 -16.37 -13.86
C GLU A 65 1.55 -14.86 -14.08
N SER A 66 0.35 -14.32 -13.95
CA SER A 66 0.14 -12.87 -13.96
C SER A 66 -1.06 -12.54 -13.07
N PHE A 67 -1.10 -11.31 -12.58
CA PHE A 67 -2.21 -10.84 -11.76
C PHE A 67 -2.82 -9.60 -12.41
N HIS A 68 -4.12 -9.64 -12.65
CA HIS A 68 -4.87 -8.51 -13.18
C HIS A 68 -6.11 -8.23 -12.33
N ALA A 69 -6.06 -7.15 -11.54
CA ALA A 69 -7.24 -6.60 -10.91
C ALA A 69 -7.89 -5.57 -11.83
N ARG A 70 -9.05 -5.90 -12.38
CA ARG A 70 -9.83 -4.99 -13.22
C ARG A 70 -10.49 -3.87 -12.40
N ALA A 71 -11.01 -2.86 -13.08
CA ALA A 71 -11.75 -1.78 -12.45
C ALA A 71 -12.85 -2.31 -11.50
N GLY A 72 -12.85 -1.80 -10.27
CA GLY A 72 -13.80 -2.19 -9.22
C GLY A 72 -13.66 -3.60 -8.66
N SER A 73 -12.56 -4.32 -8.90
CA SER A 73 -12.33 -5.68 -8.37
C SER A 73 -12.56 -5.79 -6.87
N PHE A 74 -12.21 -4.73 -6.13
CA PHE A 74 -12.34 -4.67 -4.67
C PHE A 74 -13.50 -3.79 -4.19
N ALA A 75 -14.26 -3.17 -5.09
CA ALA A 75 -15.33 -2.21 -4.77
C ALA A 75 -16.48 -2.81 -3.94
N ASN A 76 -16.67 -4.13 -4.05
CA ASN A 76 -17.74 -4.81 -3.34
C ASN A 76 -17.34 -5.26 -1.93
N LEU A 77 -16.10 -5.06 -1.49
CA LEU A 77 -15.70 -5.46 -0.13
C LEU A 77 -16.34 -4.57 0.93
N PHE A 78 -16.65 -5.17 2.08
CA PHE A 78 -17.22 -4.50 3.24
C PHE A 78 -18.55 -3.79 2.99
N GLN A 79 -19.26 -4.13 1.91
CA GLN A 79 -20.59 -3.58 1.65
C GLN A 79 -21.54 -3.98 2.77
N GLY A 80 -22.30 -3.01 3.27
CA GLY A 80 -23.18 -3.21 4.41
C GLY A 80 -22.45 -3.42 5.73
N ILE A 81 -21.13 -3.23 5.84
CA ILE A 81 -20.44 -3.33 7.14
C ILE A 81 -20.28 -1.92 7.73
N THR A 82 -20.89 -1.70 8.90
CA THR A 82 -20.85 -0.42 9.64
C THR A 82 -19.70 -0.31 10.66
N SER A 83 -18.84 -1.34 10.77
CA SER A 83 -17.67 -1.36 11.66
C SER A 83 -16.84 -0.09 11.53
N THR A 84 -16.41 0.47 12.66
CA THR A 84 -15.51 1.64 12.71
C THR A 84 -14.08 1.30 12.27
N THR A 85 -13.70 0.02 12.29
CA THR A 85 -12.40 -0.45 11.83
C THR A 85 -12.55 -1.55 10.76
N LYS A 86 -12.05 -1.27 9.57
CA LYS A 86 -11.98 -2.19 8.42
C LYS A 86 -10.55 -2.25 7.92
N ARG A 87 -9.98 -3.46 7.82
CA ARG A 87 -8.62 -3.67 7.34
C ARG A 87 -8.62 -4.63 6.16
N LEU A 88 -7.89 -4.27 5.11
CA LEU A 88 -7.67 -5.10 3.94
C LEU A 88 -6.17 -5.34 3.76
N THR A 89 -5.79 -6.59 3.58
CA THR A 89 -4.42 -6.99 3.25
C THR A 89 -4.42 -7.77 1.95
N ILE A 90 -3.55 -7.40 1.02
CA ILE A 90 -3.35 -8.06 -0.26
C ILE A 90 -1.88 -8.46 -0.37
N GLU A 91 -1.63 -9.75 -0.49
CA GLU A 91 -0.30 -10.34 -0.61
C GLU A 91 -0.17 -11.00 -1.99
N LEU A 92 0.80 -10.56 -2.79
CA LEU A 92 1.06 -11.05 -4.13
C LEU A 92 2.44 -11.73 -4.19
N HIS A 93 2.46 -13.04 -4.42
CA HIS A 93 3.67 -13.84 -4.48
C HIS A 93 3.75 -14.63 -5.80
N PRO A 94 4.25 -14.01 -6.89
CA PRO A 94 4.43 -14.69 -8.18
C PRO A 94 5.57 -15.73 -8.13
N VAL A 95 5.51 -16.79 -8.96
CA VAL A 95 6.62 -17.79 -9.06
C VAL A 95 7.85 -17.21 -9.76
N LYS A 96 7.62 -16.32 -10.74
CA LYS A 96 8.65 -15.69 -11.58
C LYS A 96 8.24 -14.25 -11.85
N ALA A 97 9.20 -13.37 -12.12
CA ALA A 97 8.94 -11.96 -12.47
C ALA A 97 7.95 -11.86 -13.64
N LYS A 98 6.69 -11.61 -13.32
CA LYS A 98 5.60 -11.48 -14.29
C LYS A 98 4.55 -10.51 -13.74
N THR A 99 3.89 -9.86 -14.68
CA THR A 99 3.15 -8.59 -14.55
C THR A 99 2.06 -8.60 -13.48
N ILE A 100 2.09 -7.58 -12.63
CA ILE A 100 1.05 -7.25 -11.66
C ILE A 100 0.37 -5.97 -12.13
N THR A 101 -0.87 -6.09 -12.59
CA THR A 101 -1.64 -4.99 -13.17
C THR A 101 -2.88 -4.69 -12.34
N PHE A 102 -3.05 -3.43 -12.01
CA PHE A 102 -4.28 -2.88 -11.45
C PHE A 102 -4.83 -1.87 -12.45
N ASP A 103 -6.04 -2.09 -12.95
CA ASP A 103 -6.71 -1.10 -13.78
C ASP A 103 -7.03 0.16 -12.98
N GLN A 104 -7.35 1.23 -13.71
CA GLN A 104 -7.93 2.44 -13.12
C GLN A 104 -9.13 2.09 -12.24
N ASN A 105 -9.15 2.64 -11.04
CA ASN A 105 -10.17 2.45 -10.01
C ASN A 105 -10.37 0.97 -9.62
N ALA A 106 -9.30 0.16 -9.57
CA ALA A 106 -9.39 -1.22 -9.05
C ALA A 106 -10.02 -1.29 -7.64
N PHE A 107 -9.81 -0.25 -6.84
CA PHE A 107 -10.36 -0.05 -5.50
C PHE A 107 -11.52 0.96 -5.44
N ASP A 108 -12.24 1.18 -6.54
CA ASP A 108 -13.32 2.18 -6.62
C ASP A 108 -14.26 2.15 -5.40
N ASN A 109 -14.48 3.30 -4.77
CA ASN A 109 -15.34 3.47 -3.59
C ASN A 109 -14.95 2.60 -2.37
N LEU A 110 -13.70 2.13 -2.28
CA LEU A 110 -13.23 1.41 -1.10
C LEU A 110 -13.05 2.38 0.08
N HIS A 111 -13.69 2.04 1.21
CA HIS A 111 -13.60 2.79 2.47
C HIS A 111 -13.04 1.89 3.57
N VAL A 112 -11.77 2.10 3.94
CA VAL A 112 -11.06 1.27 4.93
C VAL A 112 -10.15 2.11 5.83
N ASN A 113 -9.92 1.62 7.04
CA ASN A 113 -8.95 2.24 7.95
C ASN A 113 -7.53 1.84 7.57
N GLU A 114 -7.35 0.63 7.05
CA GLU A 114 -6.04 0.14 6.66
C GLU A 114 -6.13 -0.66 5.38
N LEU A 115 -5.29 -0.33 4.41
CA LEU A 115 -4.99 -1.14 3.25
C LEU A 115 -3.49 -1.42 3.24
N SER A 116 -3.12 -2.70 3.32
CA SER A 116 -1.73 -3.14 3.22
C SER A 116 -1.54 -3.99 1.98
N MET A 117 -0.57 -3.63 1.14
CA MET A 117 -0.26 -4.31 -0.11
C MET A 117 1.20 -4.77 -0.12
N TYR A 118 1.41 -6.06 -0.35
CA TYR A 118 2.72 -6.67 -0.51
C TYR A 118 2.86 -7.13 -1.95
N ALA A 119 3.71 -6.46 -2.73
CA ALA A 119 3.90 -6.75 -4.14
C ALA A 119 5.29 -6.26 -4.59
N ASP A 120 5.88 -6.87 -5.62
CA ASP A 120 7.19 -6.43 -6.12
C ASP A 120 7.09 -5.16 -7.01
N SER A 121 5.93 -4.92 -7.64
CA SER A 121 5.68 -3.73 -8.47
C SER A 121 4.18 -3.49 -8.67
N LEU A 122 3.80 -2.22 -8.82
CA LEU A 122 2.49 -1.81 -9.31
C LEU A 122 2.67 -1.19 -10.71
N SER A 123 2.14 -1.85 -11.75
CA SER A 123 2.36 -1.39 -13.14
C SER A 123 1.64 -0.09 -13.50
N SER A 124 0.64 0.31 -12.71
CA SER A 124 -0.22 1.46 -12.99
C SER A 124 0.09 2.61 -12.02
N PRO A 125 -0.10 3.87 -12.44
CA PRO A 125 0.13 5.02 -11.56
C PRO A 125 -0.76 4.98 -10.31
N PHE A 126 -0.21 5.47 -9.20
CA PHE A 126 -0.89 5.60 -7.92
C PHE A 126 -2.28 6.26 -8.04
N GLU A 127 -2.34 7.38 -8.78
CA GLU A 127 -3.55 8.17 -9.00
C GLU A 127 -4.64 7.35 -9.71
N SER A 128 -4.24 6.43 -10.60
CA SER A 128 -5.17 5.55 -11.31
C SER A 128 -5.71 4.47 -10.40
N ILE A 129 -4.86 3.84 -9.58
CA ILE A 129 -5.24 2.69 -8.75
C ILE A 129 -6.18 3.10 -7.62
N PHE A 130 -5.85 4.21 -6.94
CA PHE A 130 -6.51 4.61 -5.68
C PHE A 130 -7.49 5.78 -5.84
N ASN A 131 -7.92 6.10 -7.06
CA ASN A 131 -8.94 7.13 -7.24
C ASN A 131 -10.28 6.71 -6.59
N ASN A 132 -11.09 7.68 -6.17
CA ASN A 132 -12.37 7.45 -5.47
C ASN A 132 -12.27 6.57 -4.21
N THR A 133 -11.12 6.51 -3.54
CA THR A 133 -10.95 5.75 -2.29
C THR A 133 -11.03 6.66 -1.06
N ASN A 134 -11.30 6.06 0.09
CA ASN A 134 -11.14 6.69 1.39
C ASN A 134 -10.36 5.74 2.31
N ILE A 135 -9.07 6.01 2.48
CA ILE A 135 -8.12 5.14 3.19
C ILE A 135 -7.41 5.95 4.28
N THR A 136 -7.55 5.53 5.53
CA THR A 136 -6.82 6.18 6.64
C THR A 136 -5.31 5.87 6.57
N HIS A 137 -4.97 4.59 6.45
CA HIS A 137 -3.57 4.13 6.38
C HIS A 137 -3.37 3.21 5.18
N LEU A 138 -2.52 3.63 4.24
CA LEU A 138 -2.09 2.83 3.10
C LEU A 138 -0.63 2.42 3.31
N ASN A 139 -0.39 1.11 3.39
CA ASN A 139 0.94 0.53 3.47
C ASN A 139 1.23 -0.20 2.16
N ILE A 140 2.34 0.12 1.51
CA ILE A 140 2.81 -0.59 0.32
C ILE A 140 4.22 -1.07 0.59
N GLU A 141 4.41 -2.38 0.47
CA GLU A 141 5.68 -3.04 0.76
C GLU A 141 6.21 -3.76 -0.48
N GLY A 142 7.51 -3.58 -0.74
CA GLY A 142 8.25 -4.19 -1.84
C GLY A 142 8.09 -3.46 -3.18
N ALA A 143 6.96 -2.77 -3.39
CA ALA A 143 6.59 -2.32 -4.73
C ALA A 143 7.27 -1.02 -5.15
N ILE A 144 7.67 -0.96 -6.42
CA ILE A 144 7.84 0.30 -7.14
C ILE A 144 6.45 0.82 -7.50
N VAL A 145 6.18 2.09 -7.18
CA VAL A 145 4.89 2.75 -7.39
C VAL A 145 5.11 3.94 -8.32
N ALA A 146 4.49 3.90 -9.49
CA ALA A 146 4.55 5.02 -10.43
C ALA A 146 3.66 6.19 -9.97
N HIS A 147 4.10 7.41 -10.26
CA HIS A 147 3.37 8.65 -10.03
C HIS A 147 3.15 9.36 -11.37
N GLU A 148 1.91 9.75 -11.66
CA GLU A 148 1.56 10.45 -12.90
C GLU A 148 0.98 11.84 -12.56
N PRO A 149 1.79 12.91 -12.58
CA PRO A 149 1.36 14.25 -12.17
C PRO A 149 0.16 14.78 -12.97
N SER A 150 0.01 14.37 -14.24
CA SER A 150 -1.09 14.83 -15.09
C SER A 150 -2.48 14.35 -14.62
N LEU A 151 -2.53 13.30 -13.79
CA LEU A 151 -3.77 12.75 -13.21
C LEU A 151 -4.17 13.43 -11.90
N LEU A 152 -3.29 14.21 -11.27
CA LEU A 152 -3.55 14.85 -9.97
C LEU A 152 -4.79 15.76 -9.99
N LYS A 153 -5.04 16.44 -11.12
CA LYS A 153 -6.18 17.35 -11.28
C LYS A 153 -7.55 16.66 -11.14
N ASP A 154 -7.59 15.35 -11.45
CA ASP A 154 -8.81 14.54 -11.45
C ASP A 154 -8.80 13.50 -10.30
N PHE A 155 -7.78 13.55 -9.44
CA PHE A 155 -7.64 12.63 -8.31
C PHE A 155 -8.58 13.03 -7.16
N THR A 156 -9.48 12.13 -6.80
CA THR A 156 -10.48 12.28 -5.74
C THR A 156 -10.24 11.32 -4.57
N GLY A 157 -9.17 10.53 -4.62
CA GLY A 157 -8.81 9.62 -3.54
C GLY A 157 -8.43 10.39 -2.26
N HIS A 158 -8.93 9.94 -1.13
CA HIS A 158 -8.65 10.51 0.18
C HIS A 158 -7.79 9.54 0.99
N ILE A 159 -6.47 9.75 0.96
CA ILE A 159 -5.50 8.93 1.69
C ILE A 159 -4.84 9.79 2.76
N GLN A 160 -5.11 9.49 4.04
CA GLN A 160 -4.56 10.29 5.14
C GLN A 160 -3.07 10.02 5.35
N SER A 161 -2.66 8.75 5.32
CA SER A 161 -1.25 8.40 5.45
C SER A 161 -0.85 7.29 4.49
N LEU A 162 0.31 7.47 3.88
CA LEU A 162 0.99 6.48 3.05
C LEU A 162 2.31 6.11 3.72
N LYS A 163 2.57 4.82 3.84
CA LYS A 163 3.89 4.28 4.15
C LYS A 163 4.35 3.41 2.99
N ILE A 164 5.52 3.69 2.45
CA ILE A 164 6.18 2.82 1.47
C ILE A 164 7.42 2.22 2.10
N THR A 165 7.46 0.89 2.16
CA THR A 165 8.60 0.11 2.66
C THR A 165 9.24 -0.64 1.51
N ARG A 166 10.54 -0.47 1.28
CA ARG A 166 11.26 -1.23 0.26
C ARG A 166 12.75 -1.28 0.48
N MET A 167 13.36 -2.33 -0.06
CA MET A 167 14.80 -2.36 -0.31
C MET A 167 15.09 -1.51 -1.53
N ILE A 168 16.03 -0.58 -1.42
CA ILE A 168 16.32 0.36 -2.50
C ILE A 168 17.77 0.83 -2.46
N ASP A 169 18.35 1.13 -3.61
CA ASP A 169 19.70 1.69 -3.68
C ASP A 169 19.73 3.19 -3.31
N SER A 170 18.72 3.98 -3.68
CA SER A 170 18.68 5.43 -3.48
C SER A 170 17.33 5.91 -2.95
N VAL A 171 17.32 6.92 -2.09
CA VAL A 171 16.10 7.61 -1.65
C VAL A 171 16.10 9.00 -2.28
N ASN A 172 15.20 9.24 -3.24
CA ASN A 172 15.03 10.50 -3.98
C ASN A 172 13.60 10.59 -4.57
N SER A 173 13.25 11.70 -5.23
CA SER A 173 11.94 11.94 -5.85
C SER A 173 11.58 11.07 -7.05
N GLU A 174 12.55 10.50 -7.76
CA GLU A 174 12.26 9.54 -8.83
C GLU A 174 11.81 8.21 -8.22
N GLU A 175 12.46 7.87 -7.11
CA GLU A 175 12.29 6.62 -6.39
C GLU A 175 11.05 6.63 -5.46
N PHE A 176 10.79 7.75 -4.77
CA PHE A 176 9.68 7.92 -3.85
C PHE A 176 8.87 9.18 -4.17
N PRO A 177 8.24 9.29 -5.35
CA PRO A 177 7.63 10.53 -5.81
C PRO A 177 6.61 11.13 -4.83
N PRO A 178 6.35 12.45 -4.91
CA PRO A 178 5.45 13.15 -4.01
C PRO A 178 3.98 12.79 -4.30
N PHE A 179 3.50 11.69 -3.72
CA PHE A 179 2.12 11.25 -3.87
C PHE A 179 1.10 12.22 -3.25
N PRO A 180 -0.14 12.28 -3.78
CA PRO A 180 -1.22 13.15 -3.29
C PRO A 180 -1.85 12.62 -1.99
N VAL A 181 -1.08 12.66 -0.90
CA VAL A 181 -1.48 12.16 0.43
C VAL A 181 -1.22 13.24 1.49
N GLN A 182 -1.92 13.16 2.62
CA GLN A 182 -1.73 14.16 3.70
C GLN A 182 -0.43 13.95 4.47
N SER A 183 0.00 12.69 4.63
CA SER A 183 1.19 12.30 5.37
C SER A 183 1.89 11.16 4.65
N TYR A 184 3.19 11.27 4.46
CA TYR A 184 3.99 10.28 3.76
C TYR A 184 5.17 9.84 4.62
N THR A 185 5.36 8.53 4.76
CA THR A 185 6.51 7.91 5.43
C THR A 185 7.25 7.01 4.47
N ILE A 186 8.56 7.21 4.39
CA ILE A 186 9.47 6.36 3.63
C ILE A 186 10.20 5.45 4.61
N GLU A 187 10.15 4.14 4.37
CA GLU A 187 10.99 3.17 5.04
C GLU A 187 11.90 2.48 4.02
N ALA A 188 13.17 2.88 4.00
CA ALA A 188 14.15 2.41 3.04
C ALA A 188 15.13 1.45 3.72
N HIS A 189 15.27 0.25 3.15
CA HIS A 189 16.16 -0.79 3.62
C HIS A 189 17.39 -0.88 2.71
N LYS A 190 18.58 -1.03 3.28
CA LYS A 190 19.85 -1.23 2.56
C LYS A 190 20.19 -0.15 1.53
N MET A 191 19.84 1.10 1.83
CA MET A 191 20.15 2.20 0.92
C MET A 191 21.64 2.49 0.82
N ARG A 192 22.07 2.88 -0.38
CA ARG A 192 23.45 3.26 -0.72
C ARG A 192 23.60 4.75 -0.99
N THR A 193 22.54 5.45 -1.36
CA THR A 193 22.63 6.87 -1.71
C THR A 193 21.49 7.66 -1.11
N LEU A 194 21.83 8.63 -0.26
CA LEU A 194 20.92 9.67 0.20
C LEU A 194 21.52 11.03 -0.18
N ASP A 195 20.83 11.83 -0.98
CA ASP A 195 21.31 13.15 -1.38
C ASP A 195 20.51 14.27 -0.71
N THR A 196 21.13 15.42 -0.53
CA THR A 196 20.54 16.59 0.12
C THR A 196 19.41 17.21 -0.69
N LEU A 197 19.39 16.95 -2.00
CA LEU A 197 18.35 17.40 -2.92
C LEU A 197 17.18 16.42 -3.01
N SER A 198 17.31 15.21 -2.46
CA SER A 198 16.30 14.15 -2.54
C SER A 198 14.91 14.57 -2.04
N PHE A 199 14.83 15.56 -1.16
CA PHE A 199 13.59 15.96 -0.49
C PHE A 199 13.19 17.43 -0.67
N ALA A 200 13.83 18.16 -1.58
CA ALA A 200 13.63 19.62 -1.69
C ALA A 200 12.15 20.05 -1.89
N ASN A 201 11.28 19.16 -2.38
CA ASN A 201 9.87 19.43 -2.66
C ASN A 201 8.88 18.53 -1.89
N TYR A 202 9.32 17.81 -0.85
CA TYR A 202 8.48 16.87 -0.12
C TYR A 202 7.73 17.53 1.03
N THR A 203 6.67 18.26 0.69
CA THR A 203 5.85 18.94 1.72
C THR A 203 5.02 17.98 2.56
N GLN A 204 4.68 16.81 2.05
CA GLN A 204 3.88 15.79 2.73
C GLN A 204 4.72 14.78 3.54
N LEU A 205 6.05 14.81 3.43
CA LEU A 205 6.92 13.85 4.11
C LEU A 205 6.95 14.15 5.60
N THR A 206 6.46 13.21 6.40
CA THR A 206 6.38 13.32 7.85
C THR A 206 7.26 12.31 8.57
N GLY A 207 7.67 11.23 7.89
CA GLY A 207 8.51 10.19 8.46
C GLY A 207 9.58 9.69 7.50
N LEU A 208 10.80 9.51 7.99
CA LEU A 208 11.89 8.89 7.26
C LEU A 208 12.59 7.84 8.13
N ASN A 209 12.49 6.58 7.73
CA ASN A 209 13.12 5.44 8.41
C ASN A 209 14.15 4.83 7.48
N ILE A 210 15.42 4.90 7.85
CA ILE A 210 16.53 4.30 7.10
C ILE A 210 17.07 3.12 7.90
N ILE A 211 16.87 1.92 7.37
CA ILE A 211 17.21 0.66 8.02
C ILE A 211 18.40 0.02 7.29
N GLN A 212 19.42 -0.35 8.04
CA GLN A 212 20.65 -1.00 7.59
C GLN A 212 21.29 -0.33 6.38
N PRO A 213 21.58 0.99 6.39
CA PRO A 213 22.18 1.63 5.23
C PRO A 213 23.58 1.06 4.94
N ASP A 214 23.88 0.91 3.66
CA ASP A 214 25.19 0.49 3.15
C ASP A 214 26.21 1.66 3.15
N VAL A 215 25.74 2.88 3.48
CA VAL A 215 26.55 4.10 3.55
C VAL A 215 26.45 4.81 4.89
N SER A 216 27.48 5.58 5.19
CA SER A 216 27.50 6.42 6.39
C SER A 216 26.56 7.63 6.25
N ILE A 217 25.76 7.87 7.27
CA ILE A 217 24.92 9.07 7.40
C ILE A 217 25.82 10.22 7.87
N THR A 218 26.00 11.22 7.00
CA THR A 218 26.89 12.37 7.22
C THR A 218 26.09 13.64 7.58
N PRO A 219 26.70 14.68 8.19
CA PRO A 219 26.03 15.94 8.46
C PRO A 219 25.36 16.55 7.21
N LYS A 220 26.06 16.51 6.06
CA LYS A 220 25.57 17.03 4.79
C LYS A 220 24.22 16.43 4.40
N ILE A 221 24.06 15.11 4.55
CA ILE A 221 22.80 14.41 4.27
C ILE A 221 21.65 14.97 5.12
N LEU A 222 21.93 15.27 6.38
CA LEU A 222 20.94 15.77 7.33
C LEU A 222 20.60 17.25 7.08
N ASP A 223 21.52 18.06 6.53
CA ASP A 223 21.22 19.43 6.10
C ASP A 223 20.11 19.47 5.04
N GLY A 224 20.01 18.44 4.20
CA GLY A 224 18.91 18.30 3.23
C GLY A 224 17.53 18.15 3.87
N LEU A 225 17.48 17.56 5.07
CA LEU A 225 16.24 17.35 5.82
C LEU A 225 15.70 18.64 6.45
N GLU A 226 16.53 19.67 6.65
CA GLU A 226 16.06 20.98 7.12
C GLU A 226 15.03 21.61 6.18
N ARG A 227 15.01 21.17 4.90
CA ARG A 227 14.03 21.61 3.89
C ARG A 227 12.67 20.91 4.01
N VAL A 228 12.59 19.83 4.76
CA VAL A 228 11.36 19.04 4.96
C VAL A 228 10.63 19.57 6.19
N SER A 229 9.89 20.67 6.00
CA SER A 229 9.25 21.42 7.10
C SER A 229 8.22 20.63 7.92
N ASN A 230 7.66 19.55 7.36
CA ASN A 230 6.64 18.72 8.01
C ASN A 230 7.19 17.40 8.57
N LEU A 231 8.51 17.19 8.56
CA LEU A 231 9.13 16.01 9.11
C LEU A 231 8.91 15.95 10.63
N LYS A 232 8.27 14.88 11.11
CA LYS A 232 7.92 14.67 12.51
C LYS A 232 8.77 13.58 13.17
N SER A 233 9.23 12.62 12.38
CA SER A 233 10.01 11.50 12.87
C SER A 233 11.12 11.12 11.90
N ILE A 234 12.30 10.85 12.45
CA ILE A 234 13.40 10.28 11.70
C ILE A 234 14.04 9.15 12.50
N SER A 235 14.37 8.06 11.82
CA SER A 235 15.02 6.89 12.40
C SER A 235 16.16 6.44 11.50
N PHE A 236 17.32 6.19 12.11
CA PHE A 236 18.51 5.67 11.45
C PHE A 236 19.09 4.52 12.28
N ASP A 237 19.66 3.53 11.60
CA ASP A 237 20.51 2.55 12.27
C ASP A 237 21.81 3.18 12.77
N ALA A 238 22.04 3.08 14.08
CA ALA A 238 23.08 3.80 14.80
C ALA A 238 24.51 3.49 14.32
N GLU A 239 24.75 2.26 13.83
CA GLU A 239 26.08 1.78 13.41
C GLU A 239 26.66 2.52 12.21
N ARG A 240 25.84 3.32 11.51
CA ARG A 240 26.22 4.01 10.28
C ARG A 240 26.19 5.53 10.42
N ILE A 241 25.98 6.06 11.62
CA ILE A 241 25.99 7.51 11.86
C ILE A 241 27.44 7.99 11.99
N ALA A 242 27.88 8.89 11.11
CA ALA A 242 29.22 9.46 11.16
C ALA A 242 29.36 10.44 12.34
N ASP A 243 30.57 10.58 12.86
CA ASP A 243 30.87 11.53 13.93
C ASP A 243 30.43 12.96 13.55
N GLY A 244 29.64 13.56 14.43
CA GLY A 244 29.12 14.91 14.25
C GLY A 244 27.91 15.03 13.31
N ALA A 245 27.40 13.95 12.72
CA ALA A 245 26.21 13.98 11.87
C ALA A 245 25.02 14.64 12.57
N LEU A 246 24.76 14.27 13.83
CA LEU A 246 23.62 14.78 14.58
C LEU A 246 23.82 16.16 15.23
N LYS A 247 24.98 16.82 15.07
CA LYS A 247 25.28 18.10 15.73
C LYS A 247 24.36 19.25 15.31
N HIS A 248 23.70 19.13 14.16
CA HIS A 248 22.85 20.16 13.57
C HIS A 248 21.35 19.81 13.59
N VAL A 249 20.98 18.61 14.03
CA VAL A 249 19.57 18.22 14.12
C VAL A 249 18.94 18.94 15.31
N LYS A 250 18.14 19.96 15.04
CA LYS A 250 17.39 20.68 16.08
C LYS A 250 16.32 19.76 16.68
N HIS A 251 16.29 19.69 18.01
CA HIS A 251 15.26 19.01 18.80
C HIS A 251 13.92 19.74 18.75
#